data_AF-A0A348XHH7-F1
#
_entry.id   AF-A0A348XHH7-F1
#
_cell.length_a   1.000
_cell.length_b   1.000
_cell.length_c   1.000
_cell.angle_alpha   90.00
_cell.angle_beta   90.00
_cell.angle_gamma   90.00
#
_symmetry.space_group_name_H-M   'P 1'
#
loop_
_entity.id
_entity.type
_entity.pdbx_description
1 polymer ?
#
loop_
_entity_poly.entity_id
_entity_poly.type
_entity_poly.pdbx_seq_one_letter_code
_entity_poly.pdbx_strand_id
1 'polypeptide(L)'
;MNRAILSGLLLILVANSVLAGAMQSPWHPITLSTRSVPMKLRIIEVTSDGIGEETLVTIAFEFRDARGAQMAIGLEVSGNNGAEFIKVPVATLNGDLMVRGGKEWTAGEISWLAGADWPNQHATQLKLRLVADDRMYLVVDVAEGPDARAYPVIAYNSAPPDLGGNDEYRKTKIVLRRMAKGRFIMGDDDAETQLKAPAHNVVLSKDYYMGVYEVTQRQWERVMGSTPAKHAGEMRPVDSVDWNLIRGGTWPSGHPAVVSFMGVLRAKARIPNSSASLPFDLPTEAQWEYACRAGTSKDFHLPRPQGTDCSAKANDADPALEPLGWYVANCMDPENRGHRVVGRKIGNAWGLYDMHGNVYEWCLDWYGNYETKAVDPVGSTIQMYRVFRGGSWFDQARDCVASSRKNNTPDFLSQDLGFRVSLVPTW
;
A
#
# COMPACT_ATOMS: atom_id res chain seq x y z
N MET A 1 -31.50 -26.07 44.90
CA MET A 1 -30.11 -26.31 44.46
C MET A 1 -29.86 -25.46 43.23
N ASN A 2 -28.92 -24.53 43.37
CA ASN A 2 -28.28 -23.59 42.42
C ASN A 2 -29.09 -22.95 41.28
N ARG A 3 -29.52 -21.71 41.56
CA ARG A 3 -29.74 -20.63 40.60
C ARG A 3 -28.38 -20.11 40.09
N ALA A 4 -28.31 -19.73 38.82
CA ALA A 4 -27.42 -18.66 38.35
C ALA A 4 -28.18 -17.81 37.32
N ILE A 5 -28.40 -16.56 37.69
CA ILE A 5 -28.93 -15.46 36.90
C ILE A 5 -27.74 -14.86 36.12
N LEU A 6 -27.86 -14.68 34.81
CA LEU A 6 -26.96 -13.82 34.03
C LEU A 6 -27.77 -12.66 33.44
N SER A 7 -28.17 -11.77 34.34
CA SER A 7 -28.38 -10.35 34.08
C SER A 7 -27.01 -9.68 34.11
N GLY A 8 -26.59 -9.03 33.02
CA GLY A 8 -25.41 -8.15 33.02
C GLY A 8 -24.53 -8.22 31.78
N LEU A 9 -24.97 -7.67 30.65
CA LEU A 9 -24.03 -7.01 29.73
C LEU A 9 -23.95 -5.54 30.16
N LEU A 10 -23.04 -5.27 31.09
CA LEU A 10 -22.62 -3.92 31.44
C LEU A 10 -21.44 -3.58 30.53
N LEU A 11 -21.68 -2.74 29.52
CA LEU A 11 -20.63 -2.08 28.76
C LEU A 11 -19.96 -1.07 29.70
N ILE A 12 -18.92 -1.49 30.43
CA ILE A 12 -18.15 -0.59 31.28
C ILE A 12 -17.20 0.23 30.40
N LEU A 13 -17.64 1.41 29.98
CA LEU A 13 -16.77 2.53 29.65
C LEU A 13 -16.38 3.21 30.98
N VAL A 14 -15.22 2.89 31.55
CA VAL A 14 -14.60 3.80 32.53
C VAL A 14 -13.86 4.88 31.77
N ALA A 15 -14.55 5.99 31.53
CA ALA A 15 -13.96 7.30 31.74
C ALA A 15 -14.08 7.59 33.26
N ASN A 16 -12.94 7.69 33.97
CA ASN A 16 -12.92 8.43 35.23
C ASN A 16 -13.06 9.92 34.86
N SER A 17 -13.99 10.74 35.36
CA SER A 17 -14.85 10.69 36.54
C SER A 17 -16.14 11.53 36.36
N VAL A 18 -17.27 11.05 36.91
CA VAL A 18 -18.23 11.73 37.84
C VAL A 18 -17.92 13.24 38.08
N LEU A 19 -18.82 14.24 38.06
CA LEU A 19 -20.28 14.39 38.19
C LEU A 19 -20.68 15.77 37.61
N ALA A 20 -21.98 16.01 37.45
CA ALA A 20 -22.54 17.35 37.22
C ALA A 20 -21.94 18.40 38.19
N GLY A 21 -21.40 19.49 37.64
CA GLY A 21 -20.84 20.61 38.39
C GLY A 21 -19.71 21.27 37.60
N ALA A 22 -19.89 22.53 37.23
CA ALA A 22 -18.96 23.29 36.41
C ALA A 22 -17.53 23.27 36.97
N MET A 23 -16.54 22.85 36.16
CA MET A 23 -15.14 23.22 36.36
C MET A 23 -14.32 23.03 35.07
N GLN A 24 -13.56 24.07 34.74
CA GLN A 24 -12.63 24.13 33.62
C GLN A 24 -11.31 23.38 33.90
N SER A 25 -10.73 22.83 32.83
CA SER A 25 -9.29 22.56 32.58
C SER A 25 -8.69 21.23 33.09
N PRO A 26 -7.45 20.85 32.66
CA PRO A 26 -6.65 21.35 31.54
C PRO A 26 -6.15 20.22 30.60
N TRP A 27 -5.71 20.67 29.43
CA TRP A 27 -4.89 19.95 28.48
C TRP A 27 -3.67 19.25 29.09
N HIS A 28 -3.24 18.14 28.49
CA HIS A 28 -1.81 17.84 28.34
C HIS A 28 -1.52 17.55 26.86
N PRO A 29 -0.87 18.47 26.13
CA PRO A 29 -0.38 18.23 24.79
C PRO A 29 0.93 17.43 24.88
N ILE A 30 1.02 16.30 24.18
CA ILE A 30 2.33 15.81 23.74
C ILE A 30 2.63 16.56 22.45
N THR A 31 3.45 17.61 22.58
CA THR A 31 3.96 18.37 21.43
C THR A 31 5.06 17.55 20.76
N LEU A 32 4.70 16.82 19.70
CA LEU A 32 5.63 16.56 18.60
C LEU A 32 5.39 17.65 17.55
N SER A 33 6.23 18.68 17.62
CA SER A 33 6.32 19.73 16.61
C SER A 33 6.72 19.13 15.26
N THR A 34 5.80 19.12 14.29
CA THR A 34 5.90 19.76 12.96
C THR A 34 4.65 19.43 12.12
N ARG A 35 3.97 20.47 11.57
CA ARG A 35 3.06 20.46 10.39
C ARG A 35 1.92 19.41 10.29
N SER A 36 0.73 19.94 10.01
CA SER A 36 -0.60 19.32 9.79
C SER A 36 -1.42 19.23 11.09
N VAL A 37 -2.59 19.87 11.12
CA VAL A 37 -3.57 19.66 12.19
C VAL A 37 -4.25 18.33 11.85
N PRO A 38 -4.04 17.24 12.60
CA PRO A 38 -4.76 16.00 12.34
C PRO A 38 -6.25 16.22 12.59
N MET A 39 -7.09 15.51 11.83
CA MET A 39 -8.52 15.45 12.09
C MET A 39 -8.76 15.04 13.54
N LYS A 40 -9.73 15.67 14.16
CA LYS A 40 -10.19 15.29 15.49
C LYS A 40 -11.49 14.54 15.32
N LEU A 41 -11.53 13.35 15.90
CA LEU A 41 -12.70 12.49 15.90
C LEU A 41 -12.97 12.05 17.34
N ARG A 42 -14.25 11.95 17.70
CA ARG A 42 -14.68 11.37 18.97
C ARG A 42 -15.93 10.52 18.77
N ILE A 43 -15.94 9.34 19.37
CA ILE A 43 -17.16 8.52 19.47
C ILE A 43 -18.08 9.19 20.48
N ILE A 44 -19.35 9.32 20.11
CA ILE A 44 -20.42 9.85 20.96
C ILE A 44 -21.16 8.69 21.62
N GLU A 45 -21.51 7.67 20.84
CA GLU A 45 -22.31 6.55 21.31
C GLU A 45 -21.96 5.27 20.54
N VAL A 46 -22.07 4.14 21.24
CA VAL A 46 -22.01 2.80 20.64
C VAL A 46 -23.21 2.01 21.13
N THR A 47 -24.00 1.48 20.22
CA THR A 47 -25.13 0.59 20.51
C THR A 47 -24.95 -0.74 19.79
N SER A 48 -25.57 -1.79 20.31
CA SER A 48 -25.60 -3.10 19.67
C SER A 48 -26.98 -3.71 19.78
N ASP A 49 -27.44 -4.35 18.70
CA ASP A 49 -28.69 -5.10 18.63
C ASP A 49 -28.48 -6.47 17.97
N GLY A 50 -29.33 -7.44 18.28
CA GLY A 50 -29.22 -8.82 17.76
C GLY A 50 -28.25 -9.72 18.53
N ILE A 51 -28.12 -10.96 18.06
CA ILE A 51 -27.29 -12.02 18.65
C ILE A 51 -26.58 -12.84 17.58
N GLY A 52 -25.42 -13.41 17.90
CA GLY A 52 -24.67 -14.28 16.98
C GLY A 52 -24.33 -13.57 15.67
N GLU A 53 -24.59 -14.22 14.53
CA GLU A 53 -24.30 -13.69 13.19
C GLU A 53 -25.10 -12.43 12.83
N GLU A 54 -26.22 -12.17 13.52
CA GLU A 54 -27.09 -11.01 13.28
C GLU A 54 -26.72 -9.79 14.15
N THR A 55 -25.65 -9.87 14.94
CA THR A 55 -25.26 -8.77 15.84
C THR A 55 -24.86 -7.54 15.04
N LEU A 56 -25.67 -6.49 15.11
CA LEU A 56 -25.45 -5.18 14.49
C LEU A 56 -24.92 -4.20 15.54
N VAL A 57 -23.82 -3.53 15.24
CA VAL A 57 -23.21 -2.48 16.07
C VAL A 57 -23.35 -1.15 15.35
N THR A 58 -23.91 -0.13 16.02
CA THR A 58 -24.00 1.24 15.51
C THR A 58 -23.11 2.15 16.33
N ILE A 59 -22.36 3.03 15.67
CA ILE A 59 -21.40 3.94 16.28
C ILE A 59 -21.70 5.35 15.78
N ALA A 60 -22.21 6.19 16.67
CA ALA A 60 -22.35 7.62 16.43
C ALA A 60 -21.06 8.35 16.84
N PHE A 61 -20.61 9.29 16.03
CA PHE A 61 -19.38 10.03 16.27
C PHE A 61 -19.49 11.48 15.79
N GLU A 62 -18.52 12.29 16.20
CA GLU A 62 -18.33 13.62 15.67
C GLU A 62 -16.91 13.78 15.14
N PHE A 63 -16.78 14.62 14.12
CA PHE A 63 -15.51 14.91 13.50
C PHE A 63 -15.33 16.38 13.17
N ARG A 64 -14.06 16.83 13.12
CA ARG A 64 -13.66 18.12 12.56
C ARG A 64 -12.27 18.05 11.94
N ASP A 65 -12.09 18.78 10.85
CA ASP A 65 -10.80 19.02 10.23
C ASP A 65 -10.76 20.43 9.67
N ALA A 66 -9.96 21.29 10.29
CA ALA A 66 -9.82 22.68 9.88
C ALA A 66 -9.28 22.85 8.44
N ARG A 67 -8.71 21.80 7.85
CA ARG A 67 -8.23 21.78 6.46
C ARG A 67 -9.34 21.65 5.42
N GLY A 68 -10.54 21.18 5.79
CA GLY A 68 -11.61 20.95 4.81
C GLY A 68 -11.46 19.65 3.99
N ALA A 69 -10.57 18.74 4.41
CA ALA A 69 -10.23 17.53 3.67
C ALA A 69 -11.36 16.49 3.73
N GLN A 70 -11.47 15.69 2.65
CA GLN A 70 -12.33 14.51 2.60
C GLN A 70 -11.55 13.31 3.15
N MET A 71 -12.17 12.56 4.07
CA MET A 71 -11.49 11.56 4.90
C MET A 71 -12.35 10.32 5.11
N ALA A 72 -11.67 9.23 5.44
CA ALA A 72 -12.22 7.98 5.95
C ALA A 72 -12.81 8.13 7.30
N ILE A 73 -13.78 7.27 7.56
CA ILE A 73 -13.93 6.66 8.86
C ILE A 73 -13.68 5.15 8.72
N GLY A 74 -12.71 4.64 9.47
CA GLY A 74 -12.43 3.22 9.64
C GLY A 74 -12.66 2.80 11.08
N LEU A 75 -12.92 1.50 11.28
CA LEU A 75 -13.14 0.90 12.58
C LEU A 75 -12.01 -0.08 12.93
N GLU A 76 -11.55 -0.02 14.16
CA GLU A 76 -10.62 -0.99 14.73
C GLU A 76 -11.13 -1.48 16.09
N VAL A 77 -10.90 -2.76 16.37
CA VAL A 77 -11.35 -3.42 17.59
C VAL A 77 -10.14 -4.02 18.31
N SER A 78 -10.21 -4.03 19.63
CA SER A 78 -9.27 -4.69 20.51
C SER A 78 -10.00 -5.70 21.38
N GLY A 79 -9.54 -6.95 21.41
CA GLY A 79 -10.01 -7.97 22.34
C GLY A 79 -9.26 -7.98 23.69
N ASN A 80 -8.17 -7.19 23.82
CA ASN A 80 -7.23 -7.24 24.94
C ASN A 80 -7.13 -5.89 25.67
N ASN A 81 -8.28 -5.26 25.95
CA ASN A 81 -8.37 -4.00 26.69
C ASN A 81 -7.59 -2.83 26.04
N GLY A 82 -7.39 -2.85 24.73
CA GLY A 82 -6.68 -1.82 23.98
C GLY A 82 -5.16 -1.97 23.95
N ALA A 83 -4.61 -3.12 24.37
CA ALA A 83 -3.18 -3.39 24.20
C ALA A 83 -2.80 -3.53 22.71
N GLU A 84 -3.70 -4.09 21.91
CA GLU A 84 -3.57 -4.21 20.46
C GLU A 84 -4.92 -3.95 19.79
N PHE A 85 -4.90 -3.19 18.70
CA PHE A 85 -6.08 -2.92 17.88
C PHE A 85 -5.88 -3.57 16.51
N ILE A 86 -6.86 -4.35 16.09
CA ILE A 86 -6.93 -4.92 14.75
C ILE A 86 -7.99 -4.19 13.95
N LYS A 87 -7.76 -4.07 12.65
CA LYS A 87 -8.76 -3.52 11.72
C LYS A 87 -9.88 -4.54 11.56
N VAL A 88 -11.12 -4.09 11.68
CA VAL A 88 -12.25 -4.99 11.43
C VAL A 88 -12.37 -5.29 9.93
N PRO A 89 -12.83 -6.49 9.57
CA PRO A 89 -13.36 -6.74 8.24
C PRO A 89 -14.47 -5.71 7.93
N VAL A 90 -14.46 -5.16 6.73
CA VAL A 90 -15.36 -4.07 6.32
C VAL A 90 -16.46 -4.55 5.36
N ALA A 91 -16.77 -5.85 5.32
CA ALA A 91 -17.73 -6.36 4.34
C ALA A 91 -19.17 -5.92 4.66
N THR A 92 -19.47 -5.58 5.92
CA THR A 92 -20.79 -5.09 6.35
C THR A 92 -20.78 -3.69 6.97
N LEU A 93 -19.63 -3.03 7.03
CA LEU A 93 -19.50 -1.67 7.56
C LEU A 93 -20.18 -0.67 6.61
N ASN A 94 -21.06 0.19 7.13
CA ASN A 94 -21.88 1.13 6.37
C ASN A 94 -22.05 2.48 7.10
N GLY A 95 -22.66 3.48 6.44
CA GLY A 95 -22.91 4.82 7.00
C GLY A 95 -21.92 5.89 6.51
N ASP A 96 -21.57 6.83 7.37
CA ASP A 96 -20.68 7.97 7.12
C ASP A 96 -19.20 7.56 7.07
N LEU A 97 -18.86 6.67 6.15
CA LEU A 97 -17.49 6.18 5.93
C LEU A 97 -16.61 7.18 5.16
N MET A 98 -17.24 8.21 4.59
CA MET A 98 -16.62 9.29 3.84
C MET A 98 -17.11 10.63 4.39
N VAL A 99 -16.30 11.31 5.18
CA VAL A 99 -16.67 12.58 5.79
C VAL A 99 -15.78 13.70 5.28
N ARG A 100 -16.36 14.89 5.08
CA ARG A 100 -15.59 16.10 4.78
C ARG A 100 -15.55 16.95 6.02
N GLY A 101 -14.38 17.07 6.65
CA GLY A 101 -14.23 17.88 7.84
C GLY A 101 -14.44 19.36 7.54
N GLY A 102 -14.89 20.09 8.55
CA GLY A 102 -14.94 21.55 8.56
C GLY A 102 -14.25 22.11 9.79
N LYS A 103 -14.28 23.43 9.93
CA LYS A 103 -13.84 24.11 11.17
C LYS A 103 -14.70 23.70 12.36
N GLU A 104 -15.99 23.48 12.11
CA GLU A 104 -16.98 23.04 13.09
C GLU A 104 -17.05 21.52 13.21
N TRP A 105 -17.48 21.06 14.38
CA TRP A 105 -17.80 19.65 14.60
C TRP A 105 -19.04 19.27 13.81
N THR A 106 -18.97 18.14 13.12
CA THR A 106 -20.06 17.57 12.34
C THR A 106 -20.32 16.16 12.84
N ALA A 107 -21.59 15.77 12.95
CA ALA A 107 -22.00 14.44 13.36
C ALA A 107 -21.87 13.46 12.19
N GLY A 108 -21.57 12.21 12.50
CA GLY A 108 -21.66 11.08 11.58
C GLY A 108 -22.02 9.80 12.32
N GLU A 109 -22.46 8.81 11.56
CA GLU A 109 -22.86 7.50 12.08
C GLU A 109 -22.38 6.38 11.16
N ILE A 110 -21.86 5.31 11.75
CA ILE A 110 -21.58 4.07 11.02
C ILE A 110 -22.29 2.88 11.68
N SER A 111 -22.62 1.87 10.88
CA SER A 111 -23.17 0.60 11.34
C SER A 111 -22.35 -0.58 10.83
N TRP A 112 -22.27 -1.65 11.59
CA TRP A 112 -21.41 -2.81 11.36
C TRP A 112 -22.11 -4.10 11.78
N LEU A 113 -22.33 -5.03 10.87
CA LEU A 113 -22.87 -6.36 11.21
C LEU A 113 -21.73 -7.25 11.75
N ALA A 114 -21.33 -6.94 12.98
CA ALA A 114 -20.21 -7.56 13.69
C ALA A 114 -20.32 -9.09 13.76
N GLY A 115 -21.54 -9.61 13.89
CA GLY A 115 -21.80 -11.04 13.92
C GLY A 115 -21.34 -11.77 12.67
N ALA A 116 -21.58 -11.18 11.50
CA ALA A 116 -21.23 -11.74 10.21
C ALA A 116 -19.75 -11.53 9.87
N ASP A 117 -19.23 -10.33 10.12
CA ASP A 117 -17.85 -9.96 9.78
C ASP A 117 -16.82 -10.55 10.74
N TRP A 118 -17.18 -10.80 12.00
CA TRP A 118 -16.25 -11.24 13.03
C TRP A 118 -16.85 -12.31 13.97
N PRO A 119 -17.23 -13.48 13.41
CA PRO A 119 -17.94 -14.51 14.15
C PRO A 119 -17.10 -15.11 15.28
N ASN A 120 -17.75 -15.48 16.38
CA ASN A 120 -17.16 -16.13 17.56
C ASN A 120 -16.12 -15.29 18.33
N GLN A 121 -16.09 -13.97 18.13
CA GLN A 121 -15.16 -13.07 18.79
C GLN A 121 -15.84 -12.40 19.98
N HIS A 122 -15.59 -12.94 21.17
CA HIS A 122 -16.17 -12.45 22.42
C HIS A 122 -15.05 -12.19 23.42
N ALA A 123 -14.99 -10.96 23.93
CA ALA A 123 -14.04 -10.57 24.97
C ALA A 123 -14.74 -9.67 25.98
N THR A 124 -14.46 -9.87 27.27
CA THR A 124 -14.99 -9.03 28.36
C THR A 124 -14.35 -7.64 28.41
N GLN A 125 -13.31 -7.39 27.61
CA GLN A 125 -12.55 -6.14 27.56
C GLN A 125 -12.47 -5.58 26.14
N LEU A 126 -13.53 -5.77 25.35
CA LEU A 126 -13.56 -5.29 23.98
C LEU A 126 -13.51 -3.76 23.95
N LYS A 127 -12.61 -3.21 23.14
CA LYS A 127 -12.53 -1.77 22.87
C LYS A 127 -12.65 -1.49 21.38
N LEU A 128 -13.34 -0.41 21.05
CA LEU A 128 -13.48 0.10 19.69
C LEU A 128 -12.72 1.41 19.60
N ARG A 129 -12.12 1.67 18.44
CA ARG A 129 -11.70 3.03 18.06
C ARG A 129 -12.03 3.30 16.61
N LEU A 130 -12.39 4.54 16.35
CA LEU A 130 -12.52 5.05 15.00
C LEU A 130 -11.19 5.67 14.57
N VAL A 131 -10.79 5.36 13.34
CA VAL A 131 -9.60 5.91 12.70
C VAL A 131 -10.06 6.75 11.53
N ALA A 132 -9.54 7.97 11.43
CA ALA A 132 -9.84 8.83 10.31
C ALA A 132 -8.59 9.10 9.48
N ASP A 133 -8.71 8.87 8.18
CA ASP A 133 -7.57 8.73 7.30
C ASP A 133 -7.83 9.40 5.97
N ASP A 134 -6.83 10.04 5.39
CA ASP A 134 -6.94 10.72 4.12
C ASP A 134 -6.52 9.77 2.99
N ARG A 135 -7.49 9.01 2.43
CA ARG A 135 -7.35 8.23 1.19
C ARG A 135 -6.17 7.28 1.17
N MET A 136 -6.28 6.19 1.91
CA MET A 136 -5.28 5.14 1.93
C MET A 136 -5.09 4.41 0.60
N TYR A 137 -6.11 4.38 -0.28
CA TYR A 137 -6.02 3.67 -1.56
C TYR A 137 -6.68 4.45 -2.70
N LEU A 138 -6.14 4.29 -3.90
CA LEU A 138 -6.76 4.68 -5.17
C LEU A 138 -6.92 3.42 -6.02
N VAL A 139 -8.09 3.25 -6.62
CA VAL A 139 -8.40 2.12 -7.50
C VAL A 139 -8.75 2.67 -8.86
N VAL A 140 -7.89 2.42 -9.85
CA VAL A 140 -8.15 2.76 -11.25
C VAL A 140 -8.87 1.59 -11.91
N ASP A 141 -10.08 1.84 -12.38
CA ASP A 141 -10.90 0.84 -13.06
C ASP A 141 -10.63 0.85 -14.56
N VAL A 142 -9.95 -0.19 -15.04
CA VAL A 142 -9.60 -0.39 -16.45
C VAL A 142 -10.47 -1.46 -17.11
N ALA A 143 -11.58 -1.89 -16.48
CA ALA A 143 -12.43 -2.98 -16.98
C ALA A 143 -12.95 -2.77 -18.41
N GLU A 144 -13.30 -1.52 -18.77
CA GLU A 144 -13.80 -1.15 -20.10
C GLU A 144 -12.75 -1.29 -21.22
N GLY A 145 -11.47 -1.44 -20.87
CA GLY A 145 -10.41 -1.71 -21.86
C GLY A 145 -9.91 -0.48 -22.62
N PRO A 146 -9.20 -0.68 -23.74
CA PRO A 146 -8.48 0.38 -24.44
C PRO A 146 -9.38 1.40 -25.12
N ASP A 147 -10.65 1.06 -25.41
CA ASP A 147 -11.61 1.97 -26.06
C ASP A 147 -12.39 2.84 -25.07
N ALA A 148 -12.20 2.63 -23.76
CA ALA A 148 -12.85 3.40 -22.72
C ALA A 148 -12.61 4.90 -22.88
N ARG A 149 -13.65 5.72 -22.71
CA ARG A 149 -13.53 7.19 -22.75
C ARG A 149 -12.73 7.73 -21.56
N ALA A 150 -12.89 7.09 -20.40
CA ALA A 150 -12.19 7.41 -19.17
C ALA A 150 -12.09 6.15 -18.30
N TYR A 151 -11.08 6.11 -17.42
CA TYR A 151 -10.97 5.11 -16.36
C TYR A 151 -11.40 5.74 -15.03
N PRO A 152 -12.53 5.33 -14.45
CA PRO A 152 -12.94 5.81 -13.14
C PRO A 152 -11.87 5.51 -12.09
N VAL A 153 -11.54 6.51 -11.27
CA VAL A 153 -10.65 6.35 -10.12
C VAL A 153 -11.47 6.50 -8.84
N ILE A 154 -11.53 5.42 -8.07
CA ILE A 154 -12.24 5.35 -6.81
C ILE A 154 -11.21 5.48 -5.68
N ALA A 155 -11.43 6.44 -4.78
CA ALA A 155 -10.60 6.57 -3.59
C ALA A 155 -11.24 5.76 -2.45
N TYR A 156 -10.47 4.84 -1.88
CA TYR A 156 -10.83 4.13 -0.67
C TYR A 156 -9.95 4.61 0.47
N ASN A 157 -10.48 4.50 1.67
CA ASN A 157 -9.73 4.87 2.85
C ASN A 157 -9.37 3.70 3.77
N SER A 158 -9.90 2.53 3.45
CA SER A 158 -9.37 1.24 3.89
C SER A 158 -8.87 0.49 2.67
N ALA A 159 -8.30 -0.70 2.89
CA ALA A 159 -8.18 -1.65 1.81
C ALA A 159 -9.55 -1.79 1.12
N PRO A 160 -9.60 -1.79 -0.22
CA PRO A 160 -10.82 -2.06 -0.95
C PRO A 160 -11.44 -3.40 -0.51
N PRO A 161 -12.78 -3.55 -0.57
CA PRO A 161 -13.46 -4.78 -0.17
C PRO A 161 -12.87 -6.00 -0.90
N ASP A 162 -12.56 -7.04 -0.14
CA ASP A 162 -11.96 -8.29 -0.64
C ASP A 162 -10.64 -8.12 -1.43
N LEU A 163 -9.83 -7.10 -1.06
CA LEU A 163 -8.47 -6.98 -1.58
C LEU A 163 -7.67 -8.24 -1.22
N GLY A 164 -7.36 -9.06 -2.22
CA GLY A 164 -6.60 -10.30 -2.07
C GLY A 164 -7.39 -11.54 -2.49
N GLY A 165 -8.69 -11.61 -2.13
CA GLY A 165 -9.60 -12.70 -2.53
C GLY A 165 -10.31 -12.44 -3.86
N ASN A 166 -10.53 -11.17 -4.22
CA ASN A 166 -11.11 -10.80 -5.50
C ASN A 166 -10.04 -10.68 -6.59
N ASP A 167 -10.14 -11.54 -7.60
CA ASP A 167 -9.28 -11.57 -8.78
C ASP A 167 -9.35 -10.28 -9.63
N GLU A 168 -10.40 -9.47 -9.53
CA GLU A 168 -10.51 -8.21 -10.27
C GLU A 168 -9.37 -7.24 -9.96
N TYR A 169 -8.86 -7.25 -8.73
CA TYR A 169 -7.69 -6.44 -8.33
C TYR A 169 -6.37 -6.88 -8.97
N ARG A 170 -6.38 -8.02 -9.68
CA ARG A 170 -5.26 -8.51 -10.49
C ARG A 170 -5.59 -8.54 -11.98
N LYS A 171 -6.81 -8.18 -12.39
CA LYS A 171 -7.26 -8.23 -13.79
C LYS A 171 -7.65 -6.86 -14.33
N THR A 172 -8.51 -6.14 -13.62
CA THR A 172 -9.20 -4.96 -14.15
C THR A 172 -9.16 -3.75 -13.23
N LYS A 173 -8.67 -3.89 -11.99
CA LYS A 173 -8.51 -2.78 -11.05
C LYS A 173 -7.03 -2.61 -10.70
N ILE A 174 -6.45 -1.44 -10.97
CA ILE A 174 -5.09 -1.10 -10.54
C ILE A 174 -5.21 -0.42 -9.17
N VAL A 175 -4.76 -1.09 -8.12
CA VAL A 175 -4.86 -0.61 -6.74
C VAL A 175 -3.54 0.04 -6.34
N LEU A 176 -3.57 1.31 -5.93
CA LEU A 176 -2.45 2.01 -5.36
C LEU A 176 -2.69 2.31 -3.88
N ARG A 177 -1.68 2.10 -3.04
CA ARG A 177 -1.65 2.42 -1.62
C ARG A 177 -0.91 3.74 -1.38
N ARG A 178 -1.48 4.64 -0.59
CA ARG A 178 -0.78 5.83 -0.09
C ARG A 178 0.35 5.44 0.84
N MET A 179 1.54 5.91 0.52
CA MET A 179 2.75 5.91 1.33
C MET A 179 2.90 7.28 1.96
N ALA A 180 3.00 7.32 3.29
CA ALA A 180 3.24 8.57 4.00
C ALA A 180 4.67 9.07 3.73
N LYS A 181 4.82 10.37 3.54
CA LYS A 181 6.09 11.07 3.56
C LYS A 181 6.89 10.69 4.80
N GLY A 182 8.21 10.69 4.69
CA GLY A 182 9.02 10.22 5.79
C GLY A 182 10.51 10.32 5.52
N ARG A 183 11.26 9.75 6.44
CA ARG A 183 12.71 9.63 6.34
C ARG A 183 13.10 8.19 6.58
N PHE A 184 14.12 7.73 5.88
CA PHE A 184 14.69 6.40 6.08
C PHE A 184 16.16 6.38 5.66
N ILE A 185 16.84 5.30 6.04
CA ILE A 185 18.16 4.98 5.53
C ILE A 185 17.98 4.14 4.27
N MET A 186 18.43 4.68 3.14
CA MET A 186 18.42 4.03 1.84
C MET A 186 19.80 3.46 1.54
N GLY A 187 19.85 2.30 0.90
CA GLY A 187 21.09 1.58 0.66
C GLY A 187 21.52 0.73 1.84
N ASP A 188 22.78 0.31 1.81
CA ASP A 188 23.36 -0.61 2.77
C ASP A 188 24.88 -0.46 2.79
N ASP A 189 25.47 -0.47 3.97
CA ASP A 189 26.92 -0.33 4.19
C ASP A 189 27.63 -1.68 4.31
N ASP A 190 26.89 -2.78 4.13
CA ASP A 190 27.46 -4.12 4.15
C ASP A 190 28.50 -4.32 3.03
N ALA A 191 29.75 -4.49 3.44
CA ALA A 191 30.93 -4.56 2.59
C ALA A 191 30.99 -5.82 1.71
N GLU A 192 30.09 -6.79 1.92
CA GLU A 192 30.14 -8.07 1.22
C GLU A 192 29.63 -8.02 -0.22
N THR A 193 29.00 -6.93 -0.69
CA THR A 193 28.44 -6.88 -2.06
C THR A 193 28.68 -5.56 -2.81
N GLN A 194 29.24 -5.66 -4.02
CA GLN A 194 29.42 -4.54 -4.96
C GLN A 194 28.10 -4.08 -5.64
N LEU A 195 26.98 -4.72 -5.32
CA LEU A 195 25.65 -4.48 -5.91
C LEU A 195 24.78 -3.52 -5.09
N LYS A 196 25.24 -3.14 -3.90
CA LYS A 196 24.56 -2.23 -2.98
C LYS A 196 25.26 -0.88 -3.01
N ALA A 197 24.49 0.19 -3.01
CA ALA A 197 25.01 1.54 -2.86
C ALA A 197 24.95 1.95 -1.37
N PRO A 198 25.88 2.80 -0.90
CA PRO A 198 26.11 3.04 0.53
C PRO A 198 24.87 3.57 1.24
N ALA A 199 24.77 3.26 2.54
CA ALA A 199 23.67 3.73 3.36
C ALA A 199 23.71 5.25 3.48
N HIS A 200 22.58 5.92 3.21
CA HIS A 200 22.47 7.37 3.31
C HIS A 200 21.06 7.80 3.71
N ASN A 201 20.94 9.03 4.22
CA ASN A 201 19.67 9.57 4.67
C ASN A 201 18.87 10.12 3.49
N VAL A 202 17.63 9.65 3.36
CA VAL A 202 16.67 10.16 2.38
C VAL A 202 15.43 10.70 3.08
N VAL A 203 14.93 11.84 2.60
CA VAL A 203 13.64 12.40 2.99
C VAL A 203 12.72 12.40 1.78
N LEU A 204 11.60 11.69 1.89
CA LEU A 204 10.47 11.84 0.98
C LEU A 204 9.57 12.94 1.55
N SER A 205 9.47 14.08 0.88
CA SER A 205 8.82 15.28 1.44
C SER A 205 7.30 15.29 1.27
N LYS A 206 6.80 14.45 0.36
CA LYS A 206 5.38 14.33 -0.01
C LYS A 206 4.90 12.90 0.16
N ASP A 207 3.63 12.79 0.50
CA ASP A 207 2.94 11.51 0.36
C ASP A 207 2.85 11.17 -1.12
N TYR A 208 2.79 9.89 -1.42
CA TYR A 208 2.64 9.40 -2.78
C TYR A 208 1.85 8.10 -2.74
N TYR A 209 1.35 7.65 -3.88
CA TYR A 209 0.67 6.36 -3.99
C TYR A 209 1.53 5.40 -4.80
N MET A 210 1.57 4.13 -4.42
CA MET A 210 2.27 3.09 -5.16
C MET A 210 1.38 1.86 -5.35
N GLY A 211 1.49 1.20 -6.50
CA GLY A 211 0.79 -0.04 -6.81
C GLY A 211 0.98 -1.10 -5.72
N VAL A 212 -0.12 -1.68 -5.25
CA VAL A 212 -0.13 -2.80 -4.30
C VAL A 212 0.57 -4.04 -4.89
N TYR A 213 0.38 -4.24 -6.19
CA TYR A 213 1.00 -5.28 -7.00
C TYR A 213 1.83 -4.65 -8.12
N GLU A 214 2.72 -5.45 -8.71
CA GLU A 214 3.21 -5.22 -10.07
C GLU A 214 2.02 -5.13 -11.04
N VAL A 215 2.17 -4.39 -12.13
CA VAL A 215 1.12 -4.32 -13.17
C VAL A 215 0.99 -5.68 -13.81
N THR A 216 -0.23 -6.22 -13.86
CA THR A 216 -0.48 -7.53 -14.43
C THR A 216 -0.66 -7.48 -15.95
N GLN A 217 -0.51 -8.62 -16.61
CA GLN A 217 -0.70 -8.75 -18.06
C GLN A 217 -2.10 -8.31 -18.49
N ARG A 218 -3.14 -8.66 -17.71
CA ARG A 218 -4.51 -8.27 -18.01
C ARG A 218 -4.74 -6.78 -17.80
N GLN A 219 -4.18 -6.18 -16.75
CA GLN A 219 -4.25 -4.72 -16.56
C GLN A 219 -3.53 -3.99 -17.70
N TRP A 220 -2.37 -4.49 -18.12
CA TRP A 220 -1.65 -3.98 -19.28
C TRP A 220 -2.49 -4.05 -20.55
N GLU A 221 -3.03 -5.22 -20.89
CA GLU A 221 -3.88 -5.42 -22.07
C GLU A 221 -5.12 -4.50 -22.05
N ARG A 222 -5.72 -4.29 -20.88
CA ARG A 222 -6.86 -3.37 -20.72
C ARG A 222 -6.51 -1.91 -20.97
N VAL A 223 -5.24 -1.52 -20.82
CA VAL A 223 -4.77 -0.15 -21.08
C VAL A 223 -4.20 0.01 -22.48
N MET A 224 -3.44 -0.98 -22.95
CA MET A 224 -2.63 -0.92 -24.18
C MET A 224 -3.23 -1.68 -25.36
N GLY A 225 -4.25 -2.51 -25.14
CA GLY A 225 -4.95 -3.30 -26.17
C GLY A 225 -4.28 -4.62 -26.55
N SER A 226 -3.04 -4.87 -26.13
CA SER A 226 -2.33 -6.14 -26.30
C SER A 226 -1.28 -6.31 -25.20
N THR A 227 -0.75 -7.53 -25.04
CA THR A 227 0.32 -7.82 -24.07
C THR A 227 1.59 -8.30 -24.78
N PRO A 228 2.78 -7.74 -24.45
CA PRO A 228 4.06 -8.23 -24.97
C PRO A 228 4.63 -9.42 -24.19
N ALA A 229 3.97 -9.80 -23.08
CA ALA A 229 4.49 -10.75 -22.11
C ALA A 229 4.79 -12.12 -22.72
N LYS A 230 5.93 -12.70 -22.33
CA LYS A 230 6.38 -14.00 -22.86
C LYS A 230 5.87 -15.18 -22.05
N HIS A 231 5.58 -14.98 -20.76
CA HIS A 231 5.00 -16.00 -19.90
C HIS A 231 3.51 -15.75 -19.69
N ALA A 232 2.65 -16.41 -20.45
CA ALA A 232 1.21 -16.14 -20.41
C ALA A 232 0.59 -16.39 -19.01
N GLY A 233 -0.19 -15.41 -18.55
CA GLY A 233 -1.06 -15.54 -17.39
C GLY A 233 -1.67 -14.20 -17.01
N GLU A 234 -3.00 -14.07 -17.10
CA GLU A 234 -3.70 -12.79 -16.92
C GLU A 234 -3.32 -12.02 -15.65
N MET A 235 -3.12 -12.75 -14.54
CA MET A 235 -2.79 -12.19 -13.23
C MET A 235 -1.30 -12.25 -12.88
N ARG A 236 -0.46 -12.70 -13.81
CA ARG A 236 1.00 -12.62 -13.69
C ARG A 236 1.45 -11.20 -14.02
N PRO A 237 2.61 -10.74 -13.52
CA PRO A 237 3.15 -9.44 -13.91
C PRO A 237 3.35 -9.39 -15.43
N VAL A 238 3.17 -8.20 -15.99
CA VAL A 238 3.63 -7.92 -17.35
C VAL A 238 5.15 -7.90 -17.36
N ASP A 239 5.74 -8.60 -18.33
CA ASP A 239 7.18 -8.67 -18.57
C ASP A 239 7.50 -8.19 -19.98
N SER A 240 8.79 -8.15 -20.33
CA SER A 240 9.26 -7.82 -21.67
C SER A 240 8.78 -6.44 -22.14
N VAL A 241 8.71 -5.50 -21.20
CA VAL A 241 8.33 -4.10 -21.42
C VAL A 241 9.52 -3.19 -21.13
N ASP A 242 9.83 -2.30 -22.07
CA ASP A 242 10.89 -1.31 -21.91
C ASP A 242 10.38 -0.06 -21.17
N TRP A 243 11.32 0.71 -20.64
CA TRP A 243 11.02 1.89 -19.84
C TRP A 243 10.24 2.96 -20.61
N ASN A 244 10.50 3.12 -21.91
CA ASN A 244 9.83 4.11 -22.73
C ASN A 244 8.38 3.73 -23.04
N LEU A 245 8.11 2.44 -23.31
CA LEU A 245 6.74 1.93 -23.51
C LEU A 245 5.90 2.03 -22.24
N ILE A 246 6.53 1.88 -21.07
CA ILE A 246 5.85 2.09 -19.79
C ILE A 246 5.57 3.57 -19.56
N ARG A 247 6.60 4.41 -19.55
CA ARG A 247 6.49 5.80 -19.05
C ARG A 247 6.05 6.81 -20.10
N GLY A 248 6.52 6.64 -21.34
CA GLY A 248 6.34 7.59 -22.45
C GLY A 248 7.47 8.60 -22.63
N GLY A 249 8.72 8.20 -22.39
CA GLY A 249 9.90 9.06 -22.61
C GLY A 249 10.03 10.18 -21.57
N THR A 250 10.46 11.38 -21.99
CA THR A 250 10.73 12.55 -21.12
C THR A 250 9.45 13.30 -20.72
N TRP A 251 8.47 12.63 -20.12
CA TRP A 251 7.35 13.32 -19.45
C TRP A 251 7.85 14.14 -18.24
N PRO A 252 7.34 15.36 -17.99
CA PRO A 252 6.27 16.07 -18.73
C PRO A 252 6.74 16.89 -19.95
N SER A 253 8.04 16.97 -20.24
CA SER A 253 8.62 17.79 -21.31
C SER A 253 8.66 17.14 -22.71
N GLY A 254 7.88 16.08 -22.97
CA GLY A 254 7.77 15.39 -24.27
C GLY A 254 6.48 14.55 -24.41
N HIS A 255 5.95 14.43 -25.64
CA HIS A 255 4.80 13.57 -26.00
C HIS A 255 5.29 12.30 -26.76
N PRO A 256 4.55 11.17 -26.79
CA PRO A 256 3.09 11.08 -26.69
C PRO A 256 2.58 10.40 -25.41
N ALA A 257 1.86 11.17 -24.59
CA ALA A 257 1.12 10.69 -23.43
C ALA A 257 -0.05 9.74 -23.77
N VAL A 258 -0.14 9.12 -24.94
CA VAL A 258 -1.21 8.17 -25.30
C VAL A 258 -0.71 6.91 -26.03
N VAL A 259 0.61 6.75 -26.18
CA VAL A 259 1.22 5.54 -26.76
C VAL A 259 2.00 4.70 -25.75
N SER A 260 2.02 5.15 -24.49
CA SER A 260 2.66 4.46 -23.36
C SER A 260 1.63 4.17 -22.28
N PHE A 261 1.89 3.15 -21.46
CA PHE A 261 0.97 2.73 -20.39
C PHE A 261 0.63 3.89 -19.44
N MET A 262 1.66 4.55 -18.88
CA MET A 262 1.45 5.69 -17.98
C MET A 262 0.82 6.88 -18.70
N GLY A 263 1.14 7.06 -19.98
CA GLY A 263 0.47 8.05 -20.82
C GLY A 263 -1.04 7.84 -20.84
N VAL A 264 -1.48 6.65 -21.24
CA VAL A 264 -2.91 6.32 -21.33
C VAL A 264 -3.60 6.50 -19.98
N LEU A 265 -2.96 6.10 -18.86
CA LEU A 265 -3.49 6.36 -17.52
C LEU A 265 -3.63 7.87 -17.25
N ARG A 266 -2.61 8.70 -17.48
CA ARG A 266 -2.71 10.16 -17.34
C ARG A 266 -3.83 10.75 -18.21
N ALA A 267 -3.99 10.23 -19.43
CA ALA A 267 -4.99 10.68 -20.39
C ALA A 267 -6.42 10.26 -20.05
N LYS A 268 -6.63 9.10 -19.42
CA LYS A 268 -7.97 8.52 -19.21
C LYS A 268 -8.42 8.42 -17.77
N ALA A 269 -7.51 8.24 -16.82
CA ALA A 269 -7.87 8.06 -15.41
C ALA A 269 -8.41 9.35 -14.81
N ARG A 270 -9.61 9.31 -14.23
CA ARG A 270 -10.29 10.47 -13.67
C ARG A 270 -10.99 10.10 -12.36
N ILE A 271 -10.81 10.95 -11.35
CA ILE A 271 -11.70 10.93 -10.19
C ILE A 271 -13.02 11.61 -10.62
N PRO A 272 -14.18 10.95 -10.50
CA PRO A 272 -15.46 11.55 -10.86
C PRO A 272 -15.66 12.91 -10.18
N ASN A 273 -16.17 13.89 -10.92
CA ASN A 273 -16.42 15.26 -10.43
C ASN A 273 -15.18 16.00 -9.91
N SER A 274 -13.98 15.61 -10.33
CA SER A 274 -12.72 16.28 -9.98
C SER A 274 -11.97 16.73 -11.23
N SER A 275 -11.39 17.93 -11.18
CA SER A 275 -10.44 18.43 -12.18
C SER A 275 -8.99 18.11 -11.84
N ALA A 276 -8.74 17.34 -10.76
CA ALA A 276 -7.39 17.00 -10.34
C ALA A 276 -6.68 16.15 -11.41
N SER A 277 -5.47 16.58 -11.79
CA SER A 277 -4.59 15.75 -12.58
C SER A 277 -4.08 14.58 -11.73
N LEU A 278 -3.99 13.39 -12.34
CA LEU A 278 -3.36 12.23 -11.75
C LEU A 278 -2.02 11.99 -12.46
N PRO A 279 -0.89 12.49 -11.91
CA PRO A 279 0.42 12.38 -12.55
C PRO A 279 0.99 10.97 -12.34
N PHE A 280 0.37 9.97 -12.96
CA PHE A 280 0.89 8.60 -12.97
C PHE A 280 2.29 8.57 -13.58
N ASP A 281 3.20 7.88 -12.90
CA ASP A 281 4.60 7.70 -13.29
C ASP A 281 5.15 6.40 -12.68
N LEU A 282 6.42 6.09 -12.94
CA LEU A 282 7.18 5.10 -12.19
C LEU A 282 7.56 5.64 -10.79
N PRO A 283 7.71 4.78 -9.78
CA PRO A 283 8.28 5.22 -8.50
C PRO A 283 9.71 5.70 -8.74
N THR A 284 10.14 6.73 -8.00
CA THR A 284 11.57 6.95 -7.82
C THR A 284 12.18 5.74 -7.11
N GLU A 285 13.48 5.55 -7.30
CA GLU A 285 14.25 4.51 -6.63
C GLU A 285 14.10 4.62 -5.10
N ALA A 286 14.14 5.83 -4.57
CA ALA A 286 13.95 6.09 -3.15
C ALA A 286 12.52 5.79 -2.67
N GLN A 287 11.50 6.13 -3.46
CA GLN A 287 10.12 5.74 -3.15
C GLN A 287 9.99 4.21 -3.12
N TRP A 288 10.54 3.52 -4.12
CA TRP A 288 10.50 2.07 -4.21
C TRP A 288 11.11 1.41 -2.97
N GLU A 289 12.33 1.80 -2.58
CA GLU A 289 13.00 1.20 -1.42
C GLU A 289 12.30 1.53 -0.10
N TYR A 290 11.83 2.77 0.06
CA TYR A 290 11.07 3.17 1.25
C TYR A 290 9.83 2.29 1.43
N ALA A 291 9.08 2.06 0.34
CA ALA A 291 7.89 1.22 0.37
C ALA A 291 8.23 -0.26 0.56
N CYS A 292 9.29 -0.77 -0.08
CA CYS A 292 9.77 -2.14 0.09
C CYS A 292 10.07 -2.43 1.56
N ARG A 293 10.82 -1.54 2.22
CA ARG A 293 11.24 -1.66 3.61
C ARG A 293 10.10 -1.55 4.61
N ALA A 294 9.05 -0.78 4.31
CA ALA A 294 7.87 -0.58 5.14
C ALA A 294 8.18 -0.27 6.62
N GLY A 295 9.20 0.57 6.86
CA GLY A 295 9.66 0.96 8.20
C GLY A 295 10.77 0.09 8.81
N THR A 296 11.18 -0.99 8.13
CA THR A 296 12.31 -1.82 8.57
C THR A 296 13.65 -1.30 8.03
N SER A 297 14.76 -1.68 8.67
CA SER A 297 16.13 -1.44 8.19
C SER A 297 16.83 -2.72 7.73
N LYS A 298 16.06 -3.80 7.51
CA LYS A 298 16.57 -5.14 7.20
C LYS A 298 16.62 -5.37 5.70
N ASP A 299 17.32 -6.43 5.28
CA ASP A 299 17.36 -6.89 3.88
C ASP A 299 15.98 -7.22 3.33
N PHE A 300 15.19 -7.92 4.14
CA PHE A 300 13.80 -8.28 3.85
C PHE A 300 12.85 -7.67 4.87
N HIS A 301 11.59 -7.49 4.48
CA HIS A 301 10.60 -6.86 5.37
C HIS A 301 10.14 -7.75 6.54
N LEU A 302 10.50 -9.04 6.55
CA LEU A 302 10.37 -9.92 7.73
C LEU A 302 11.75 -10.23 8.34
N PRO A 303 11.82 -10.48 9.67
CA PRO A 303 13.06 -10.90 10.31
C PRO A 303 13.59 -12.22 9.74
N ARG A 304 14.91 -12.26 9.52
CA ARG A 304 15.62 -13.49 9.15
C ARG A 304 15.74 -14.45 10.36
N PRO A 305 15.58 -15.78 10.17
CA PRO A 305 15.86 -16.75 11.22
C PRO A 305 17.30 -16.68 11.74
N GLN A 306 17.47 -16.83 13.05
CA GLN A 306 18.78 -16.75 13.70
C GLN A 306 19.75 -17.80 13.15
N GLY A 307 20.99 -17.40 12.87
CA GLY A 307 22.04 -18.28 12.35
C GLY A 307 21.92 -18.60 10.85
N THR A 308 21.02 -17.94 10.13
CA THR A 308 20.96 -17.99 8.67
C THR A 308 21.55 -16.72 8.08
N ASP A 309 22.00 -16.81 6.83
CA ASP A 309 22.55 -15.69 6.05
C ASP A 309 21.88 -15.64 4.67
N CYS A 310 21.95 -14.50 3.98
CA CYS A 310 21.41 -14.35 2.65
C CYS A 310 22.23 -15.16 1.66
N SER A 311 21.64 -16.23 1.11
CA SER A 311 22.41 -17.14 0.28
C SER A 311 22.91 -16.46 -1.00
N ALA A 312 24.23 -16.53 -1.21
CA ALA A 312 24.91 -16.09 -2.43
C ALA A 312 25.17 -17.26 -3.42
N LYS A 313 24.67 -18.46 -3.11
CA LYS A 313 24.80 -19.63 -3.98
C LYS A 313 23.60 -19.72 -4.92
N ALA A 314 23.87 -20.01 -6.18
CA ALA A 314 22.82 -20.21 -7.16
C ALA A 314 21.90 -21.37 -6.75
N ASN A 315 20.59 -21.12 -6.75
CA ASN A 315 19.51 -22.10 -6.45
C ASN A 315 19.40 -22.57 -5.00
N ASP A 316 20.13 -21.98 -4.06
CA ASP A 316 19.94 -22.27 -2.63
C ASP A 316 18.67 -21.58 -2.12
N ALA A 317 17.85 -22.34 -1.40
CA ALA A 317 16.69 -21.79 -0.75
C ALA A 317 17.08 -20.86 0.41
N ASP A 318 16.48 -19.68 0.48
CA ASP A 318 16.64 -18.74 1.58
C ASP A 318 15.38 -18.75 2.45
N PRO A 319 15.47 -19.20 3.72
CA PRO A 319 14.31 -19.34 4.59
C PRO A 319 13.64 -18.02 4.94
N ALA A 320 14.34 -16.88 4.82
CA ALA A 320 13.76 -15.56 5.02
C ALA A 320 13.01 -15.06 3.78
N LEU A 321 13.45 -15.45 2.58
CA LEU A 321 12.81 -15.04 1.32
C LEU A 321 11.66 -15.95 0.90
N GLU A 322 11.71 -17.24 1.22
CA GLU A 322 10.67 -18.22 0.88
C GLU A 322 9.23 -17.73 1.13
N PRO A 323 8.88 -17.15 2.29
CA PRO A 323 7.51 -16.65 2.51
C PRO A 323 7.18 -15.36 1.74
N LEU A 324 8.17 -14.62 1.27
CA LEU A 324 8.03 -13.24 0.76
C LEU A 324 8.09 -13.15 -0.76
N GLY A 325 8.81 -14.08 -1.38
CA GLY A 325 9.33 -13.88 -2.72
C GLY A 325 9.29 -15.09 -3.63
N TRP A 326 9.21 -14.80 -4.92
CA TRP A 326 9.43 -15.74 -6.00
C TRP A 326 10.81 -15.48 -6.59
N TYR A 327 11.70 -16.45 -6.49
CA TYR A 327 13.11 -16.30 -6.85
C TYR A 327 13.63 -17.64 -7.38
N VAL A 328 14.88 -17.68 -7.82
CA VAL A 328 15.40 -18.81 -8.60
C VAL A 328 15.16 -20.17 -7.93
N ALA A 329 15.35 -20.28 -6.61
CA ALA A 329 15.22 -21.56 -5.91
C ALA A 329 13.79 -22.13 -5.90
N ASN A 330 12.74 -21.31 -6.03
CA ASN A 330 11.34 -21.76 -6.01
C ASN A 330 10.57 -21.51 -7.33
N CYS A 331 11.28 -21.12 -8.40
CA CYS A 331 10.70 -20.85 -9.72
C CYS A 331 11.32 -21.64 -10.90
N MET A 332 12.32 -22.51 -10.66
CA MET A 332 13.00 -23.29 -11.71
C MET A 332 12.35 -24.64 -12.06
N ASP A 333 11.12 -24.92 -11.59
CA ASP A 333 10.37 -26.10 -12.01
C ASP A 333 10.20 -26.14 -13.55
N PRO A 334 10.62 -27.22 -14.25
CA PRO A 334 10.48 -27.32 -15.71
C PRO A 334 9.03 -27.15 -16.22
N GLU A 335 8.03 -27.59 -15.46
CA GLU A 335 6.61 -27.54 -15.87
C GLU A 335 5.97 -26.18 -15.60
N ASN A 336 6.55 -25.39 -14.70
CA ASN A 336 6.03 -24.10 -14.31
C ASN A 336 7.16 -23.08 -14.11
N ARG A 337 8.08 -22.99 -15.07
CA ARG A 337 9.17 -22.01 -15.00
C ARG A 337 8.63 -20.60 -15.26
N GLY A 338 9.13 -19.61 -14.51
CA GLY A 338 8.78 -18.20 -14.71
C GLY A 338 8.26 -17.49 -13.46
N HIS A 339 7.85 -16.24 -13.63
CA HIS A 339 7.13 -15.47 -12.60
C HIS A 339 5.75 -16.07 -12.28
N ARG A 340 5.12 -15.58 -11.23
CA ARG A 340 3.88 -16.12 -10.65
C ARG A 340 2.77 -15.08 -10.64
N VAL A 341 1.56 -15.52 -10.29
CA VAL A 341 0.45 -14.61 -10.04
C VAL A 341 0.84 -13.66 -8.91
N VAL A 342 0.64 -12.36 -9.12
CA VAL A 342 0.96 -11.32 -8.12
C VAL A 342 0.19 -11.54 -6.82
N GLY A 343 0.76 -11.15 -5.69
CA GLY A 343 0.09 -11.16 -4.40
C GLY A 343 -0.21 -12.55 -3.86
N ARG A 344 0.66 -13.53 -4.13
CA ARG A 344 0.55 -14.91 -3.63
C ARG A 344 1.53 -15.22 -2.50
N LYS A 345 2.52 -14.36 -2.27
CA LYS A 345 3.42 -14.38 -1.11
C LYS A 345 2.96 -13.38 -0.06
N ILE A 346 3.62 -13.36 1.09
CA ILE A 346 3.30 -12.42 2.18
C ILE A 346 3.70 -11.00 1.75
N GLY A 347 2.74 -10.08 1.82
CA GLY A 347 2.99 -8.65 1.61
C GLY A 347 3.62 -8.00 2.85
N ASN A 348 4.27 -6.86 2.65
CA ASN A 348 4.93 -6.13 3.73
C ASN A 348 3.93 -5.43 4.68
N ALA A 349 4.44 -4.81 5.74
CA ALA A 349 3.62 -4.16 6.78
C ALA A 349 2.73 -3.02 6.26
N TRP A 350 2.97 -2.52 5.04
CA TRP A 350 2.14 -1.49 4.41
C TRP A 350 1.16 -2.05 3.37
N GLY A 351 1.17 -3.36 3.17
CA GLY A 351 0.26 -4.08 2.29
C GLY A 351 0.69 -4.08 0.82
N LEU A 352 1.99 -3.93 0.54
CA LEU A 352 2.54 -4.14 -0.81
C LEU A 352 3.06 -5.56 -0.94
N TYR A 353 2.83 -6.16 -2.10
CA TYR A 353 3.22 -7.54 -2.39
C TYR A 353 4.35 -7.59 -3.41
N ASP A 354 5.04 -8.73 -3.42
CA ASP A 354 6.07 -9.06 -4.41
C ASP A 354 7.22 -8.02 -4.45
N MET A 355 7.51 -7.38 -3.32
CA MET A 355 8.61 -6.41 -3.20
C MET A 355 10.00 -7.07 -3.14
N HIS A 356 10.06 -8.41 -3.12
CA HIS A 356 11.28 -9.21 -3.02
C HIS A 356 11.20 -10.41 -3.99
N GLY A 357 11.42 -10.19 -5.27
CA GLY A 357 11.36 -11.19 -6.34
C GLY A 357 10.13 -11.03 -7.24
N ASN A 358 9.73 -12.12 -7.91
CA ASN A 358 8.74 -12.16 -8.97
C ASN A 358 9.26 -11.53 -10.27
N VAL A 359 9.16 -10.23 -10.48
CA VAL A 359 9.91 -9.53 -11.53
C VAL A 359 10.67 -8.33 -10.97
N TYR A 360 11.80 -7.98 -11.59
CA TYR A 360 12.38 -6.67 -11.37
C TYR A 360 11.39 -5.59 -11.78
N GLU A 361 11.54 -4.41 -11.19
CA GLU A 361 10.66 -3.28 -11.44
C GLU A 361 11.44 -2.04 -11.86
N TRP A 362 11.13 -1.53 -13.04
CA TRP A 362 11.66 -0.25 -13.51
C TRP A 362 11.32 0.88 -12.54
N CYS A 363 12.32 1.73 -12.25
CA CYS A 363 12.19 2.96 -11.51
C CYS A 363 12.37 4.19 -12.42
N LEU A 364 12.00 5.36 -11.91
CA LEU A 364 12.12 6.62 -12.65
C LEU A 364 13.59 7.02 -12.89
N ASP A 365 14.46 6.72 -11.94
CA ASP A 365 15.80 7.29 -11.81
C ASP A 365 16.77 6.85 -12.90
N TRP A 366 17.65 7.77 -13.28
CA TRP A 366 18.90 7.40 -13.95
C TRP A 366 19.89 6.85 -12.92
N TYR A 367 20.55 5.75 -13.27
CA TYR A 367 21.51 5.07 -12.40
C TYR A 367 22.77 5.92 -12.19
N GLY A 368 23.25 5.93 -10.96
CA GLY A 368 24.46 6.61 -10.54
C GLY A 368 24.69 6.48 -9.04
N ASN A 369 25.70 7.20 -8.55
CA ASN A 369 26.06 7.20 -7.14
C ASN A 369 25.01 7.92 -6.30
N TYR A 370 24.84 7.47 -5.06
CA TYR A 370 23.98 8.15 -4.10
C TYR A 370 24.60 9.44 -3.59
N GLU A 371 23.75 10.44 -3.37
CA GLU A 371 24.11 11.66 -2.66
C GLU A 371 24.08 11.40 -1.14
N THR A 372 24.98 12.01 -0.38
CA THR A 372 25.11 11.75 1.07
C THR A 372 23.85 12.11 1.89
N LYS A 373 23.06 13.07 1.42
CA LYS A 373 21.76 13.46 1.99
C LYS A 373 20.89 13.96 0.85
N ALA A 374 19.73 13.32 0.65
CA ALA A 374 18.83 13.67 -0.43
C ALA A 374 17.41 13.95 0.06
N VAL A 375 16.76 14.94 -0.54
CA VAL A 375 15.33 15.22 -0.38
C VAL A 375 14.69 14.97 -1.74
N ASP A 376 13.76 14.02 -1.81
CA ASP A 376 13.12 13.56 -3.05
C ASP A 376 14.13 13.31 -4.20
N PRO A 377 15.16 12.43 -4.02
CA PRO A 377 16.14 12.17 -5.06
C PRO A 377 15.49 11.62 -6.34
N VAL A 378 16.06 12.00 -7.48
CA VAL A 378 15.61 11.62 -8.84
C VAL A 378 16.73 10.96 -9.66
N GLY A 379 17.80 10.54 -8.98
CA GLY A 379 18.93 9.84 -9.57
C GLY A 379 19.94 10.75 -10.27
N SER A 380 20.78 10.12 -11.07
CA SER A 380 21.90 10.76 -11.77
C SER A 380 21.45 11.75 -12.85
N THR A 381 22.29 12.74 -13.13
CA THR A 381 22.13 13.59 -14.33
C THR A 381 22.70 12.93 -15.59
N ILE A 382 23.47 11.84 -15.44
CA ILE A 382 24.03 11.05 -16.56
C ILE A 382 22.96 10.08 -17.08
N GLN A 383 22.51 10.31 -18.31
CA GLN A 383 21.33 9.66 -18.89
C GLN A 383 21.67 8.40 -19.70
N MET A 384 22.32 7.42 -19.07
CA MET A 384 22.79 6.20 -19.74
C MET A 384 21.94 4.97 -19.42
N TYR A 385 21.74 4.70 -18.12
CA TYR A 385 21.03 3.52 -17.65
C TYR A 385 19.94 3.88 -16.65
N ARG A 386 18.78 3.25 -16.75
CA ARG A 386 17.68 3.40 -15.78
C ARG A 386 17.81 2.37 -14.67
N VAL A 387 17.35 2.72 -13.48
CA VAL A 387 17.36 1.81 -12.33
C VAL A 387 16.18 0.83 -12.41
N PHE A 388 16.41 -0.41 -11.96
CA PHE A 388 15.34 -1.32 -11.55
C PHE A 388 15.69 -2.06 -10.25
N ARG A 389 14.67 -2.49 -9.52
CA ARG A 389 14.75 -2.98 -8.13
C ARG A 389 13.94 -4.26 -7.91
N GLY A 390 14.22 -4.96 -6.81
CA GLY A 390 13.36 -6.01 -6.27
C GLY A 390 13.80 -7.45 -6.48
N GLY A 391 14.70 -7.73 -7.44
CA GLY A 391 15.02 -9.11 -7.82
C GLY A 391 13.91 -9.71 -8.68
N SER A 392 14.12 -10.93 -9.18
CA SER A 392 13.13 -11.62 -10.00
C SER A 392 13.06 -13.11 -9.70
N TRP A 393 12.10 -13.78 -10.34
CA TRP A 393 11.96 -15.23 -10.36
C TRP A 393 13.22 -15.99 -10.84
N PHE A 394 14.15 -15.30 -11.51
CA PHE A 394 15.38 -15.88 -12.04
C PHE A 394 16.64 -15.48 -11.26
N ASP A 395 16.52 -14.62 -10.25
CA ASP A 395 17.64 -14.19 -9.42
C ASP A 395 17.76 -14.94 -8.09
N GLN A 396 18.94 -14.83 -7.48
CA GLN A 396 19.23 -15.39 -6.16
C GLN A 396 18.67 -14.50 -5.05
N ALA A 397 18.58 -15.04 -3.84
CA ALA A 397 17.98 -14.32 -2.71
C ALA A 397 18.63 -12.96 -2.42
N ARG A 398 19.96 -12.88 -2.57
CA ARG A 398 20.72 -11.63 -2.38
C ARG A 398 20.34 -10.51 -3.36
N ASP A 399 19.84 -10.84 -4.54
CA ASP A 399 19.43 -9.86 -5.54
C ASP A 399 18.01 -9.33 -5.23
N CYS A 400 17.27 -10.02 -4.36
CA CYS A 400 15.89 -9.67 -3.96
C CYS A 400 15.81 -8.83 -2.68
N VAL A 401 16.95 -8.48 -2.05
CA VAL A 401 16.97 -7.65 -0.85
C VAL A 401 16.58 -6.20 -1.17
N ALA A 402 16.02 -5.48 -0.19
CA ALA A 402 15.50 -4.11 -0.38
C ALA A 402 16.54 -3.13 -0.94
N SER A 403 17.82 -3.29 -0.57
CA SER A 403 18.93 -2.44 -1.00
C SER A 403 19.53 -2.82 -2.36
N SER A 404 19.16 -3.97 -2.92
CA SER A 404 19.67 -4.44 -4.22
C SER A 404 19.16 -3.55 -5.33
N ARG A 405 20.07 -3.13 -6.22
CA ARG A 405 19.76 -2.28 -7.37
C ARG A 405 20.51 -2.75 -8.60
N LYS A 406 19.81 -2.82 -9.73
CA LYS A 406 20.39 -3.09 -11.05
C LYS A 406 20.01 -1.98 -12.02
N ASN A 407 20.61 -2.00 -13.19
CA ASN A 407 20.39 -1.00 -14.21
C ASN A 407 20.60 -1.56 -15.61
N ASN A 408 19.96 -0.94 -16.59
CA ASN A 408 20.18 -1.20 -18.00
C ASN A 408 19.69 -0.02 -18.84
N THR A 409 19.89 -0.05 -20.15
CA THR A 409 19.42 1.01 -21.08
C THR A 409 17.89 1.08 -21.06
N PRO A 410 17.28 2.25 -21.33
CA PRO A 410 15.82 2.42 -21.24
C PRO A 410 15.03 1.60 -22.29
N ASP A 411 15.68 1.12 -23.35
CA ASP A 411 15.13 0.23 -24.38
C ASP A 411 15.34 -1.26 -24.08
N PHE A 412 16.03 -1.59 -22.97
CA PHE A 412 16.17 -2.97 -22.52
C PHE A 412 14.81 -3.53 -22.08
N LEU A 413 14.60 -4.80 -22.39
CA LEU A 413 13.43 -5.57 -21.96
C LEU A 413 13.85 -7.00 -21.68
N SER A 414 13.21 -7.62 -20.70
CA SER A 414 13.49 -8.99 -20.28
C SER A 414 12.24 -9.66 -19.72
N GLN A 415 12.22 -11.00 -19.72
CA GLN A 415 11.08 -11.81 -19.27
C GLN A 415 10.92 -11.85 -17.74
N ASP A 416 11.83 -11.19 -17.03
CA ASP A 416 11.92 -11.07 -15.58
C ASP A 416 11.89 -9.60 -15.13
N LEU A 417 11.52 -8.68 -16.03
CA LEU A 417 11.51 -7.24 -15.79
C LEU A 417 10.15 -6.63 -16.20
N GLY A 418 9.48 -6.05 -15.21
CA GLY A 418 8.20 -5.34 -15.32
C GLY A 418 8.24 -4.02 -14.56
N PHE A 419 7.12 -3.64 -13.93
CA PHE A 419 7.01 -2.40 -13.16
C PHE A 419 5.76 -2.39 -12.27
N ARG A 420 5.73 -1.44 -11.33
CA ARG A 420 4.51 -1.00 -10.64
C ARG A 420 4.28 0.50 -10.83
N VAL A 421 3.03 0.92 -10.63
CA VAL A 421 2.59 2.31 -10.84
C VAL A 421 2.85 3.15 -9.59
N SER A 422 3.24 4.41 -9.77
CA SER A 422 3.29 5.43 -8.72
C SER A 422 2.55 6.69 -9.16
N LEU A 423 2.12 7.52 -8.21
CA LEU A 423 1.76 8.92 -8.46
C LEU A 423 1.99 9.76 -7.21
N VAL A 424 2.46 11.00 -7.40
CA VAL A 424 2.57 11.99 -6.33
C VAL A 424 1.41 12.97 -6.47
N PRO A 425 0.47 13.03 -5.50
CA PRO A 425 -0.64 13.99 -5.53
C PRO A 425 -0.19 15.43 -5.70
N THR A 426 -0.96 16.21 -6.46
CA THR A 426 -0.75 17.65 -6.68
C THR A 426 -1.84 18.52 -6.06
N TRP A 427 -2.71 17.95 -5.23
CA TRP A 427 -3.88 18.60 -4.63
C TRP A 427 -3.75 18.80 -3.13
#